data_AF-A0AAD4XYV6-F1
#
_entry.id   AF-A0AAD4XYV6-F1
#
_cell.length_a   1.000
_cell.length_b   1.000
_cell.length_c   1.000
_cell.angle_alpha   90.00
_cell.angle_beta   90.00
_cell.angle_gamma   90.00
#
_symmetry.space_group_name_H-M   'P 1'
#
loop_
_entity.id
_entity.type
_entity.pdbx_description
1 polymer ?
#
loop_
_entity_poly.entity_id
_entity_poly.type
_entity_poly.pdbx_seq_one_letter_code
_entity_poly.pdbx_strand_id
1 'polypeptide(L)' 'QLIVAASDTTSVALSWAMSLLLTNPNVLRKARDELNTKVGKERNVEGDDIDDLMYLQAIVKETLRLYPPGPLS' A
#
# COMPACT_ATOMS: atom_id res chain seq x y z
N GLN A 1 -9.73 -21.24 8.31
CA GLN A 1 -10.66 -20.22 7.79
C GLN A 1 -10.16 -18.78 7.94
N LEU A 2 -9.23 -18.47 8.85
CA LEU A 2 -8.60 -17.13 8.95
C LEU A 2 -7.77 -16.73 7.73
N ILE A 3 -7.00 -17.67 7.15
CA ILE A 3 -6.11 -17.38 6.00
C ILE A 3 -6.92 -16.98 4.76
N VAL A 4 -8.04 -17.65 4.48
CA VAL A 4 -8.88 -17.36 3.30
C VAL A 4 -9.54 -15.99 3.43
N ALA A 5 -10.13 -15.69 4.59
CA ALA A 5 -10.72 -14.38 4.85
C ALA A 5 -9.68 -13.24 4.76
N ALA A 6 -8.48 -13.45 5.31
CA ALA A 6 -7.38 -12.49 5.22
C ALA A 6 -6.89 -12.30 3.78
N SER A 7 -6.81 -13.37 2.99
CA SER A 7 -6.42 -13.30 1.58
C SER A 7 -7.40 -12.49 0.75
N ASP A 8 -8.71 -12.72 0.91
CA ASP A 8 -9.74 -12.01 0.15
C ASP A 8 -9.73 -10.51 0.47
N THR A 9 -9.67 -10.14 1.75
CA THR A 9 -9.62 -8.73 2.17
C THR A 9 -8.34 -8.02 1.72
N THR A 10 -7.19 -8.72 1.77
CA THR A 10 -5.91 -8.15 1.35
C THR A 10 -5.85 -7.97 -0.17
N SER A 11 -6.39 -8.93 -0.93
CA SER A 11 -6.46 -8.86 -2.39
C SER A 11 -7.32 -7.68 -2.86
N VAL A 12 -8.48 -7.47 -2.22
CA VAL A 12 -9.36 -6.32 -2.51
C VAL A 12 -8.67 -5.00 -2.16
N ALA A 13 -8.08 -4.89 -0.97
CA ALA A 13 -7.36 -3.67 -0.55
C ALA A 13 -6.20 -3.34 -1.50
N LEU A 14 -5.44 -4.36 -1.93
CA LEU A 14 -4.32 -4.18 -2.85
C LEU A 14 -4.81 -3.74 -4.24
N SER A 15 -5.91 -4.32 -4.73
CA SER A 15 -6.51 -3.93 -6.01
C SER A 15 -6.93 -2.45 -6.01
N TRP A 16 -7.60 -1.99 -4.95
CA TRP A 16 -7.95 -0.57 -4.79
C TRP A 16 -6.72 0.33 -4.68
N ALA A 17 -5.69 -0.09 -3.93
CA ALA A 17 -4.45 0.66 -3.82
C ALA A 17 -3.79 0.83 -5.20
N MET A 18 -3.72 -0.24 -6.00
CA MET A 18 -3.20 -0.16 -7.37
C MET A 18 -4.04 0.77 -8.25
N SER A 19 -5.37 0.68 -8.18
CA SER A 19 -6.25 1.60 -8.93
C SER A 19 -6.01 3.06 -8.54
N LEU A 20 -5.94 3.38 -7.25
CA LEU A 20 -5.68 4.74 -6.76
C LEU A 20 -4.31 5.28 -7.20
N LEU A 21 -3.28 4.42 -7.20
CA LEU A 21 -1.94 4.77 -7.67
C LEU A 21 -1.90 5.01 -9.18
N LEU A 22 -2.58 4.18 -9.96
CA LEU A 22 -2.66 4.32 -11.42
C LEU A 22 -3.45 5.57 -11.83
N THR A 23 -4.51 5.92 -11.09
CA THR A 23 -5.30 7.13 -11.33
C THR A 23 -4.55 8.41 -10.90
N ASN A 24 -3.61 8.32 -9.95
CA ASN A 24 -2.88 9.47 -9.42
C ASN A 24 -1.36 9.35 -9.66
N PRO A 25 -0.86 9.69 -10.86
CA PRO A 25 0.56 9.56 -11.21
C PRO A 25 1.48 10.39 -10.30
N ASN A 26 0.99 11.49 -9.74
CA ASN A 26 1.73 12.29 -8.76
C ASN A 26 1.95 11.55 -7.43
N VAL A 27 0.95 10.79 -6.97
CA VAL A 27 1.07 9.98 -5.75
C VAL A 27 2.00 8.81 -5.99
N LEU A 28 1.90 8.14 -7.14
CA LEU A 28 2.79 7.08 -7.55
C LEU A 28 4.26 7.55 -7.64
N ARG A 29 4.49 8.74 -8.21
CA ARG A 29 5.84 9.34 -8.25
C ARG A 29 6.40 9.56 -6.85
N LYS A 30 5.63 10.17 -5.94
CA LYS A 30 6.06 10.39 -4.55
C LYS A 30 6.38 9.10 -3.81
N ALA A 31 5.54 8.07 -3.97
CA ALA A 31 5.79 6.75 -3.37
C ALA A 31 7.08 6.13 -3.92
N ARG A 32 7.32 6.26 -5.22
CA ARG A 32 8.56 5.76 -5.86
C ARG A 32 9.79 6.55 -5.42
N ASP A 33 9.66 7.86 -5.25
CA ASP A 33 10.73 8.71 -4.75
C ASP A 33 11.07 8.38 -3.29
N GLU A 34 10.07 8.16 -2.44
CA GLU A 34 10.29 7.66 -1.06
C GLU A 34 11.03 6.32 -1.09
N LEU A 35 10.57 5.36 -1.90
CA LEU A 35 11.21 4.05 -2.02
C LEU A 35 12.67 4.17 -2.48
N ASN A 36 12.93 4.98 -3.50
CA ASN A 36 14.28 5.22 -4.00
C ASN A 36 15.18 5.92 -2.96
N THR A 37 14.61 6.77 -2.12
CA THR A 37 15.35 7.54 -1.11
C THR A 37 15.68 6.69 0.12
N LYS A 38 14.73 5.85 0.56
CA LYS A 38 14.83 5.05 1.78
C LYS A 38 15.49 3.69 1.57
N VAL A 39 15.11 2.99 0.50
CA VAL A 39 15.58 1.62 0.21
C VAL A 39 16.69 1.61 -0.85
N GLY A 40 16.63 2.55 -1.81
CA GLY A 40 17.51 2.55 -2.97
C GLY A 40 17.01 1.61 -4.07
N LYS A 41 17.77 1.52 -5.17
CA LYS A 41 17.40 0.71 -6.36
C LYS A 41 18.11 -0.65 -6.44
N GLU A 42 19.06 -0.90 -5.56
CA GLU A 42 19.98 -2.03 -5.65
C GLU A 42 19.53 -3.23 -4.80
N ARG A 43 18.58 -3.04 -3.89
CA ARG A 43 18.06 -4.07 -2.99
C ARG A 43 16.54 -4.12 -3.00
N ASN A 44 15.99 -5.29 -2.66
CA ASN A 44 14.57 -5.44 -2.42
C ASN A 44 14.20 -4.81 -1.07
N VAL A 45 12.93 -4.40 -0.94
CA VAL A 45 12.39 -3.88 0.33
C VAL A 45 12.45 -4.99 1.38
N GLU A 46 13.09 -4.70 2.51
CA GLU A 46 13.14 -5.57 3.68
C GLU A 46 12.07 -5.16 4.70
N GLY A 47 11.78 -6.06 5.66
CA GLY A 47 10.78 -5.80 6.69
C GLY A 47 11.08 -4.55 7.52
N ASP A 48 12.35 -4.30 7.82
CA ASP A 48 12.80 -3.14 8.60
C ASP A 48 12.62 -1.81 7.84
N ASP A 49 12.64 -1.85 6.49
CA ASP A 49 12.41 -0.65 5.68
C ASP A 49 10.96 -0.18 5.73
N ILE A 50 10.01 -1.07 6.06
CA ILE A 50 8.58 -0.75 6.06
C ILE A 50 8.27 0.37 7.05
N ASP A 51 8.97 0.41 8.18
CA ASP A 51 8.81 1.45 9.20
C ASP A 51 9.24 2.84 8.69
N ASP A 52 10.20 2.87 7.76
CA ASP A 52 10.72 4.09 7.15
C ASP A 52 9.92 4.58 5.94
N LEU A 53 9.03 3.73 5.39
CA LEU A 53 8.16 4.01 4.24
C LEU A 53 6.83 4.64 4.68
N MET A 54 6.90 5.78 5.36
CA MET A 54 5.74 6.47 5.95
C MET A 54 4.68 6.86 4.90
N TYR A 55 5.09 7.30 3.71
CA TYR A 55 4.16 7.70 2.64
C TYR A 55 3.47 6.49 2.03
N LEU A 56 4.18 5.37 1.84
CA LEU A 56 3.58 4.11 1.42
C LEU A 56 2.54 3.61 2.45
N GLN A 57 2.87 3.67 3.75
CA GLN A 57 1.91 3.37 4.82
C GLN A 57 0.69 4.29 4.78
N ALA A 58 0.89 5.59 4.52
CA ALA A 58 -0.20 6.56 4.40
C ALA A 58 -1.13 6.22 3.22
N ILE A 59 -0.58 5.77 2.08
CA ILE A 59 -1.38 5.32 0.93
C ILE A 59 -2.25 4.12 1.29
N VAL A 60 -1.69 3.13 2.00
CA VAL A 60 -2.47 1.97 2.45
C VAL A 60 -3.57 2.39 3.41
N LYS A 61 -3.27 3.25 4.39
CA LYS A 61 -4.27 3.78 5.33
C LYS A 61 -5.38 4.54 4.62
N GLU A 62 -5.04 5.37 3.64
CA GLU A 62 -6.00 6.15 2.86
C GLU A 62 -6.86 5.25 1.97
N THR A 63 -6.27 4.21 1.38
CA THR A 63 -7.00 3.21 0.60
C THR A 63 -8.03 2.49 1.47
N LEU A 64 -7.65 2.08 2.69
CA LEU A 64 -8.56 1.44 3.64
C LEU A 64 -9.63 2.41 4.18
N ARG A 65 -9.32 3.70 4.28
CA ARG A 65 -10.29 4.75 4.65
C ARG A 65 -11.37 4.93 3.58
N LEU A 66 -10.98 4.90 2.31
CA LEU A 66 -11.89 5.04 1.17
C LEU A 66 -12.65 3.75 0.86
N TYR A 67 -11.97 2.62 0.97
CA TYR A 67 -12.47 1.29 0.65
C TYR A 67 -12.22 0.33 1.83
N PRO A 68 -13.03 0.42 2.89
CA PRO A 68 -12.90 -0.49 4.01
C PRO A 68 -13.21 -1.93 3.52
N PRO A 69 -12.33 -2.91 3.78
CA PRO A 69 -12.53 -4.29 3.36
C PRO A 69 -13.57 -5.05 4.21
N GLY A 70 -14.20 -4.37 5.17
CA GLY A 70 -15.27 -4.90 6.01
C GLY A 70 -16.45 -3.94 6.07
N PRO A 71 -17.69 -4.45 6.19
CA PRO A 71 -18.88 -3.61 6.28
C PRO A 71 -18.87 -2.79 7.58
N LEU A 72 -19.26 -1.52 7.48
CA LEU A 72 -20.03 -0.92 8.57
C LEU A 72 -21.37 -1.66 8.54
N SER A 73 -21.72 -2.34 9.63
CA SER A 73 -22.88 -3.22 9.74
C SER A 73 -24.17 -2.68 9.12
#